data_AF-A0A183LGX2-F1
#
_entry.id   AF-A0A183LGX2-F1
#
_cell.length_a   1.000
_cell.length_b   1.000
_cell.length_c   1.000
_cell.angle_alpha   90.00
_cell.angle_beta   90.00
_cell.angle_gamma   90.00
#
_symmetry.space_group_name_H-M   'P 1'
#
loop_
_entity.id
_entity.type
_entity.pdbx_description
1 polymer ?
#
loop_
_entity_poly.entity_id
_entity_poly.type
_entity_poly.pdbx_seq_one_letter_code
_entity_poly.pdbx_strand_id
1 'polypeptide(L)'
;MLRLSLGGFNYPGINWSTGSCHSCNDEFSATNNMHCWSQWVRIQTRGDSILNLIFSRDVIPLSVKVYDEFEGSDHKIVVCALPIYPSYNRPNKKLVNIETISMLTGTFRIY
;
A
#
# COMPACT_ATOMS: atom_id res chain seq x y z
N MET A 1 8.31 2.29 -14.66
CA MET A 1 6.99 2.91 -14.42
C MET A 1 6.54 2.50 -13.03
N LEU A 2 6.30 3.46 -12.14
CA LEU A 2 5.86 3.21 -10.77
C LEU A 2 4.38 2.81 -10.75
N ARG A 3 4.01 1.71 -10.08
CA ARG A 3 2.62 1.25 -9.93
C ARG A 3 2.27 1.05 -8.47
N LEU A 4 1.21 1.72 -8.02
CA LEU A 4 0.74 1.70 -6.64
C LEU A 4 -0.77 1.57 -6.59
N SER A 5 -1.25 0.74 -5.68
CA SER A 5 -2.66 0.64 -5.31
C SER A 5 -2.80 0.86 -3.81
N LEU A 6 -3.62 1.84 -3.44
CA LEU A 6 -3.87 2.24 -2.05
C LEU A 6 -5.37 2.22 -1.81
N GLY A 7 -5.81 1.74 -0.65
CA GLY A 7 -7.23 1.80 -0.30
C GLY A 7 -7.63 0.91 0.86
N GLY A 8 -8.91 1.01 1.24
CA GLY A 8 -9.57 0.10 2.16
C GLY A 8 -10.18 -1.07 1.39
N PHE A 9 -9.60 -2.28 1.52
CA PHE A 9 -9.99 -3.44 0.74
C PHE A 9 -11.07 -4.29 1.43
N ASN A 10 -11.29 -4.11 2.73
CA ASN A 10 -12.38 -4.75 3.50
C ASN A 10 -12.43 -6.29 3.42
N TYR A 11 -11.27 -6.96 3.40
CA TYR A 11 -11.15 -8.42 3.49
C TYR A 11 -10.56 -8.84 4.85
N PRO A 12 -11.38 -8.96 5.92
CA PRO A 12 -10.89 -9.36 7.25
C PRO A 12 -10.48 -10.83 7.33
N GLY A 13 -10.97 -11.68 6.41
CA GLY A 13 -10.61 -13.10 6.35
C GLY A 13 -9.23 -13.40 5.74
N ILE A 14 -8.48 -12.37 5.34
CA ILE A 14 -7.10 -12.48 4.86
C ILE A 14 -6.18 -11.94 5.95
N ASN A 15 -5.23 -12.74 6.38
CA ASN A 15 -4.15 -12.28 7.22
C ASN A 15 -3.09 -11.59 6.36
N TRP A 16 -3.27 -10.29 6.14
CA TRP A 16 -2.37 -9.46 5.34
C TRP A 16 -0.94 -9.36 5.89
N SER A 17 -0.72 -9.67 7.17
CA SER A 17 0.63 -9.69 7.75
C SER A 17 1.45 -10.87 7.21
N THR A 18 0.82 -12.03 6.99
CA THR A 18 1.48 -13.25 6.50
C THR A 18 1.14 -13.59 5.05
N GLY A 19 0.11 -12.96 4.48
CA GLY A 19 -0.45 -13.30 3.17
C GLY A 19 -1.29 -14.59 3.17
N SER A 20 -1.63 -15.14 4.34
CA SER A 20 -2.48 -16.34 4.43
C SER A 20 -3.95 -15.96 4.37
N CYS A 21 -4.77 -16.76 3.68
CA CYS A 21 -6.21 -16.60 3.64
C CYS A 21 -6.92 -17.94 3.86
N HIS A 22 -8.15 -17.88 4.37
CA HIS A 22 -9.07 -19.01 4.25
C HIS A 22 -9.47 -19.19 2.78
N SER A 23 -9.72 -20.44 2.38
CA SER A 23 -9.85 -20.89 0.97
C SER A 23 -10.84 -20.12 0.09
N CYS A 24 -11.76 -19.34 0.68
CA CYS A 24 -12.69 -18.49 -0.04
C CYS A 24 -12.05 -17.22 -0.65
N ASN A 25 -10.84 -16.85 -0.25
CA ASN A 25 -10.12 -15.66 -0.73
C ASN A 25 -8.88 -15.99 -1.57
N ASP A 26 -8.72 -17.26 -1.97
CA ASP A 26 -7.55 -17.76 -2.69
C ASP A 26 -7.35 -17.04 -4.04
N GLU A 27 -8.44 -16.64 -4.71
CA GLU A 27 -8.37 -16.00 -6.04
C GLU A 27 -7.75 -14.59 -5.98
N PHE A 28 -8.07 -13.79 -4.95
CA PHE A 28 -7.48 -12.46 -4.77
C PHE A 28 -5.99 -12.56 -4.41
N SER A 29 -5.66 -13.48 -3.50
CA SER A 29 -4.28 -13.79 -3.13
C SER A 29 -3.48 -14.31 -4.34
N ALA A 30 -4.08 -15.18 -5.15
CA ALA A 30 -3.47 -15.69 -6.38
C ALA A 30 -3.24 -14.56 -7.41
N THR A 31 -4.19 -13.66 -7.59
CA THR A 31 -4.08 -12.52 -8.51
C THR A 31 -2.93 -11.58 -8.12
N ASN A 32 -2.77 -11.30 -6.81
CA ASN A 32 -1.64 -10.50 -6.33
C ASN A 32 -0.29 -11.17 -6.62
N ASN A 33 -0.19 -12.48 -6.38
CA ASN A 33 1.01 -13.26 -6.65
C ASN A 33 1.33 -13.33 -8.16
N MET A 34 0.32 -13.57 -9.01
CA MET A 34 0.48 -13.63 -10.46
C MET A 34 0.94 -12.30 -11.06
N HIS A 35 0.57 -11.17 -10.46
CA HIS A 35 0.92 -9.85 -10.94
C HIS A 35 2.09 -9.20 -10.19
N CYS A 36 2.78 -9.96 -9.32
CA CYS A 36 3.94 -9.54 -8.55
C CYS A 36 3.68 -8.28 -7.70
N TRP A 37 2.49 -8.15 -7.10
CA TRP A 37 2.18 -7.08 -6.17
C TRP A 37 2.67 -7.44 -4.76
N SER A 38 3.38 -6.51 -4.13
CA SER A 38 3.82 -6.61 -2.74
C SER A 38 2.96 -5.72 -1.85
N GLN A 39 2.39 -6.30 -0.79
CA GLN A 39 1.68 -5.59 0.27
C GLN A 39 2.66 -5.08 1.34
N TRP A 40 2.51 -3.83 1.77
CA TRP A 40 3.46 -3.19 2.69
C TRP A 40 2.93 -2.88 4.10
N VAL A 41 1.61 -2.89 4.33
CA VAL A 41 1.04 -2.61 5.66
C VAL A 41 1.02 -3.89 6.49
N ARG A 42 1.62 -3.85 7.68
CA ARG A 42 1.79 -5.01 8.59
C ARG A 42 1.15 -4.82 9.97
N ILE A 43 0.54 -3.67 10.22
CA ILE A 43 -0.06 -3.32 11.52
C ILE A 43 -1.57 -3.12 11.31
N GLN A 44 -2.36 -3.42 12.33
CA GLN A 44 -3.81 -3.24 12.35
C GLN A 44 -4.20 -1.80 11.97
N THR A 45 -5.18 -1.66 11.09
CA THR A 45 -5.66 -0.37 10.59
C THR A 45 -7.12 -0.09 10.90
N ARG A 46 -7.86 -1.06 11.46
CA ARG A 46 -9.23 -0.92 11.94
C ARG A 46 -9.53 -2.04 12.93
N GLY A 47 -9.78 -1.70 14.20
CA GLY A 47 -9.88 -2.70 15.27
C GLY A 47 -8.68 -3.65 15.25
N ASP A 48 -8.95 -4.96 15.29
CA ASP A 48 -7.91 -6.00 15.23
C ASP A 48 -7.50 -6.43 13.80
N SER A 49 -8.00 -5.75 12.77
CA SER A 49 -7.82 -6.13 11.37
C SER A 49 -6.91 -5.18 10.59
N ILE A 50 -6.21 -5.71 9.60
CA ILE A 50 -5.49 -4.92 8.59
C ILE A 50 -6.41 -4.81 7.38
N LEU A 51 -6.97 -3.64 7.11
CA LEU A 51 -7.95 -3.44 6.03
C LEU A 51 -7.55 -2.32 5.06
N ASN A 52 -6.71 -1.39 5.51
CA ASN A 52 -6.10 -0.38 4.67
C ASN A 52 -4.75 -0.92 4.19
N LEU A 53 -4.60 -1.07 2.87
CA LEU A 53 -3.48 -1.76 2.26
C LEU A 53 -2.74 -0.85 1.28
N ILE A 54 -1.46 -1.16 1.11
CA ILE A 54 -0.56 -0.49 0.17
C ILE A 54 0.10 -1.58 -0.64
N PHE A 55 -0.32 -1.71 -1.89
CA PHE A 55 0.32 -2.58 -2.84
C PHE A 55 1.25 -1.77 -3.74
N SER A 56 2.44 -2.30 -3.98
CA SER A 56 3.32 -1.80 -5.02
C SER A 56 3.76 -2.91 -5.95
N ARG A 57 4.10 -2.52 -7.18
CA ARG A 57 4.77 -3.37 -8.14
C ARG A 57 5.96 -2.60 -8.69
N ASP A 58 7.09 -3.30 -8.85
CA ASP A 58 8.34 -2.75 -9.39
C ASP A 58 8.99 -1.63 -8.55
N VAL A 59 8.50 -1.38 -7.32
CA VAL A 59 9.07 -0.41 -6.39
C VAL A 59 8.94 -0.86 -4.94
N ILE A 60 9.94 -0.54 -4.14
CA ILE A 60 9.94 -0.72 -2.69
C ILE A 60 9.72 0.67 -2.07
N PRO A 61 8.64 0.90 -1.31
CA PRO A 61 8.47 2.13 -0.54
C PRO A 61 9.65 2.34 0.42
N LEU A 62 10.09 3.58 0.57
CA LEU A 62 11.14 3.97 1.51
C LEU A 62 10.68 3.83 2.96
N SER A 63 9.39 4.11 3.21
CA SER A 63 8.77 3.88 4.50
C SER A 63 7.26 3.70 4.36
N VAL A 64 6.68 2.97 5.30
CA VAL A 64 5.23 2.89 5.51
C VAL A 64 4.98 3.12 7.00
N LYS A 65 4.10 4.05 7.32
CA LYS A 65 3.73 4.41 8.69
C LYS A 65 2.22 4.36 8.84
N VAL A 66 1.79 3.92 10.02
CA VAL A 66 0.38 3.92 10.43
C VAL A 66 0.26 4.90 11.58
N TYR A 67 -0.67 5.86 11.45
CA TYR A 67 -0.97 6.86 12.47
C TYR A 67 -2.38 6.62 13.04
N ASP A 68 -2.69 7.32 14.12
CA ASP A 68 -4.02 7.27 14.73
C ASP A 68 -5.10 7.74 13.74
N GLU A 69 -6.33 7.33 14.02
CA GLU A 69 -7.51 7.68 13.25
C GLU A 69 -7.86 9.17 13.34
N PHE A 70 -8.46 9.70 12.28
CA PHE A 70 -9.09 11.02 12.34
C PHE A 70 -10.35 10.97 13.22
N GLU A 71 -10.74 12.11 13.78
CA GLU A 71 -11.97 12.22 14.56
C GLU A 71 -13.19 11.75 13.73
N GLY A 72 -13.92 10.76 14.26
CA GLY A 72 -15.08 10.16 13.60
C GLY A 72 -14.77 9.00 12.63
N SER A 73 -13.49 8.64 12.44
CA SER A 73 -13.07 7.45 11.68
C SER A 73 -12.73 6.30 12.62
N ASP A 74 -13.09 5.08 12.25
CA ASP A 74 -12.59 3.84 12.87
C ASP A 74 -11.42 3.21 12.09
N HIS A 75 -11.00 3.87 11.01
CA HIS A 75 -9.81 3.54 10.23
C HIS A 75 -8.63 4.42 10.60
N LYS A 76 -7.49 3.78 10.84
CA LYS A 76 -6.17 4.41 11.00
C LYS A 76 -5.63 4.91 9.67
N ILE A 77 -4.82 5.96 9.75
CA ILE A 77 -4.20 6.60 8.59
C ILE A 77 -2.96 5.79 8.19
N VAL A 78 -2.84 5.43 6.91
CA VAL A 78 -1.63 4.82 6.37
C VAL A 78 -0.94 5.78 5.42
N VAL A 79 0.36 5.98 5.64
CA VAL A 79 1.21 6.86 4.85
C VAL A 79 2.38 6.06 4.30
N CYS A 80 2.69 6.21 3.01
CA CYS A 80 3.92 5.69 2.43
C CYS A 80 4.76 6.79 1.81
N ALA A 81 6.08 6.64 1.93
CA ALA A 81 7.07 7.43 1.19
C ALA A 81 7.65 6.57 0.07
N LEU A 82 7.73 7.12 -1.14
CA LEU A 82 8.17 6.39 -2.32
C LEU A 82 9.47 6.98 -2.88
N PRO A 83 10.40 6.16 -3.39
CA PRO A 83 11.55 6.66 -4.11
C PRO A 83 11.11 7.14 -5.48
N ILE A 84 11.31 8.42 -5.77
CA ILE A 84 11.14 8.96 -7.12
C ILE A 84 12.52 9.12 -7.73
N TYR A 85 12.76 8.34 -8.79
CA TYR A 85 13.90 8.55 -9.66
C TYR A 85 13.49 9.54 -10.75
N PRO A 86 14.09 10.74 -10.81
CA PRO A 86 13.85 11.62 -11.94
C PRO A 86 14.25 10.88 -13.22
N SER A 87 13.37 10.95 -14.23
CA SER A 87 13.59 10.44 -15.58
C SER A 87 15.01 10.74 -16.09
N TYR A 88 15.61 9.78 -16.81
CA TYR A 88 17.02 9.69 -17.23
C TYR A 88 17.63 10.92 -17.95
N ASN A 89 16.86 11.99 -18.19
CA ASN A 89 17.27 13.14 -19.00
C ASN A 89 17.79 14.36 -18.22
N ARG A 90 18.04 14.32 -16.90
CA ARG A 90 18.72 15.43 -16.20
C ARG A 90 19.80 14.98 -15.19
N PRO A 91 21.02 15.56 -15.22
CA PRO A 91 22.18 15.04 -14.46
C PRO A 91 22.15 15.31 -12.94
N ASN A 92 21.18 16.07 -12.43
CA ASN A 92 21.19 16.51 -11.03
C ASN A 92 20.19 15.70 -10.20
N LYS A 93 20.68 14.60 -9.62
CA LYS A 93 19.92 13.64 -8.82
C LYS A 93 19.52 14.25 -7.47
N LYS A 94 18.23 14.47 -7.26
CA LYS A 94 17.62 14.56 -5.92
C LYS A 94 16.57 13.46 -5.83
N LEU A 95 16.65 12.66 -4.76
CA LEU A 95 15.55 11.79 -4.35
C LEU A 95 14.40 12.72 -3.95
N VAL A 96 13.25 12.61 -4.61
CA VAL A 96 12.04 13.33 -4.20
C VAL A 96 11.18 12.34 -3.42
N ASN A 97 10.89 12.68 -2.17
CA ASN A 97 9.94 11.93 -1.36
C ASN A 97 8.54 12.48 -1.64
N ILE A 98 7.63 11.64 -2.12
CA ILE A 98 6.19 11.93 -2.07
C ILE A 98 5.60 11.15 -0.91
N GLU A 99 4.94 11.86 -0.01
CA GLU A 99 4.08 11.28 1.02
C GLU A 99 2.67 11.17 0.44
N THR A 100 2.13 9.95 0.38
CA THR A 100 0.74 9.72 -0.02
C THR A 100 -0.04 9.22 1.18
N ILE A 101 -1.14 9.90 1.50
CA ILE A 101 -2.08 9.55 2.56
C ILE A 101 -3.18 8.71 1.93
N SER A 102 -3.32 7.44 2.32
CA SER A 102 -4.46 6.62 1.87
C SER A 102 -5.63 6.79 2.84
N MET A 103 -6.52 7.73 2.56
CA MET A 103 -7.89 7.74 3.08
C MET A 103 -8.94 7.50 1.99
N LEU A 104 -8.52 7.47 0.73
CA LEU A 104 -9.36 7.25 -0.45
C LEU A 104 -8.74 6.12 -1.28
N THR A 105 -9.59 5.25 -1.83
CA THR A 105 -9.18 4.25 -2.82
C THR A 105 -8.63 4.96 -4.06
N GLY A 106 -7.38 4.66 -4.44
CA GLY A 106 -6.73 5.33 -5.57
C GLY A 106 -5.60 4.49 -6.16
N THR A 107 -5.52 4.48 -7.49
CA THR A 107 -4.36 3.94 -8.22
C THR A 107 -3.54 5.13 -8.72
N PHE A 108 -2.28 5.20 -8.33
CA PHE A 108 -1.38 6.28 -8.75
C PHE A 108 -0.39 5.77 -9.79
N ARG A 109 -0.24 6.55 -10.86
CA ARG A 109 0.77 6.35 -11.91
C ARG A 109 1.61 7.61 -11.97
N ILE A 110 2.88 7.49 -11.57
CA ILE A 110 3.85 8.59 -11.60
C ILE A 110 4.75 8.40 -12.84
N TYR A 111 4.85 9.45 -13.66
CA TYR A 111 5.63 9.52 -14.90
C TYR A 111 6.99 10.17 -14.67
#